data_AF-A0A967SGH9-F1
#
_entry.id   AF-A0A967SGH9-F1
#
_cell.length_a   1.000
_cell.length_b   1.000
_cell.length_c   1.000
_cell.angle_alpha   90.00
_cell.angle_beta   90.00
_cell.angle_gamma   90.00
#
_symmetry.space_group_name_H-M   'P 1'
#
loop_
_entity.id
_entity.type
_entity.pdbx_description
1 polymer ?
#
loop_
_entity_poly.entity_id
_entity_poly.type
_entity_poly.pdbx_seq_one_letter_code
_entity_poly.pdbx_strand_id
1 'polypeptide(L)' 'EQAEGYRTIFSEIEAWLAEISGFAATSLQPNSGAQGEYTGLLTIRAYHEDRGEQHRDVCLIPSSAHGTNPASAVMAGMK' A
#
# COMPACT_ATOMS: atom_id res chain seq x y z
N GLU A 1 -20.73 -19.42 -0.66
CA GLU A 1 -21.49 -19.46 -1.92
C GLU A 1 -22.03 -18.10 -2.35
N GLN A 2 -22.72 -17.33 -1.48
CA GLN A 2 -23.41 -16.07 -1.85
C GLN A 2 -22.58 -14.96 -2.52
N ALA A 3 -21.24 -14.98 -2.40
CA ALA A 3 -20.36 -13.91 -2.90
C ALA A 3 -19.38 -14.40 -3.99
N GLU A 4 -19.61 -15.54 -4.63
CA GLU A 4 -18.67 -16.10 -5.61
C GLU A 4 -18.45 -15.17 -6.82
N GLY A 5 -19.49 -14.48 -7.26
CA GLY A 5 -19.38 -13.46 -8.31
C GLY A 5 -18.43 -12.33 -7.92
N TYR A 6 -18.46 -11.87 -6.65
CA TYR A 6 -17.51 -10.87 -6.16
C TYR A 6 -16.08 -11.39 -6.16
N ARG A 7 -15.85 -12.65 -5.78
CA ARG A 7 -14.51 -13.24 -5.81
C ARG A 7 -13.93 -13.26 -7.22
N THR A 8 -14.76 -13.61 -8.20
CA THR A 8 -14.38 -13.58 -9.62
C THR A 8 -13.99 -12.17 -10.03
N ILE A 9 -14.85 -11.18 -9.77
CA ILE A 9 -14.58 -9.77 -10.09
C ILE A 9 -13.29 -9.27 -9.42
N PHE A 10 -13.07 -9.58 -8.14
CA PHE A 10 -11.85 -9.18 -7.44
C PHE A 10 -10.61 -9.81 -8.07
N SER A 11 -10.64 -11.11 -8.37
CA SER A 11 -9.49 -11.80 -8.98
C SER A 11 -9.14 -11.26 -10.37
N GLU A 12 -10.14 -10.90 -11.18
CA GLU A 12 -9.91 -10.33 -12.51
C GLU A 12 -9.35 -8.91 -12.42
N ILE A 13 -9.92 -8.06 -11.56
CA ILE A 13 -9.44 -6.69 -11.35
C ILE A 13 -8.02 -6.70 -10.80
N GLU A 14 -7.73 -7.57 -9.82
CA GLU A 14 -6.38 -7.71 -9.26
C GLU A 14 -5.36 -8.11 -10.33
N ALA A 15 -5.69 -9.08 -11.18
CA ALA A 15 -4.84 -9.52 -12.27
C ALA A 15 -4.58 -8.40 -13.30
N TRP A 16 -5.62 -7.67 -13.71
CA TRP A 16 -5.46 -6.57 -14.67
C TRP A 16 -4.64 -5.41 -14.10
N LEU A 17 -4.87 -5.03 -12.85
CA LEU A 17 -4.11 -3.95 -12.20
C LEU A 17 -2.65 -4.36 -12.00
N ALA A 18 -2.38 -5.62 -11.64
CA ALA A 18 -1.03 -6.17 -11.55
C ALA A 18 -0.30 -6.10 -12.90
N GLU A 19 -0.96 -6.52 -13.99
CA GLU A 19 -0.41 -6.45 -15.35
C GLU A 19 -0.12 -5.00 -15.78
N ILE A 20 -1.06 -4.07 -15.57
CA ILE A 20 -0.89 -2.66 -15.96
C ILE A 20 0.26 -1.99 -15.20
N SER A 21 0.43 -2.32 -13.92
CA SER A 21 1.42 -1.68 -13.04
C SER A 21 2.77 -2.39 -12.98
N GLY A 22 2.84 -3.65 -13.43
CA GLY A 22 4.02 -4.50 -13.30
C GLY A 22 4.27 -5.02 -11.88
N PHE A 23 3.31 -4.91 -10.97
CA PHE A 23 3.41 -5.48 -9.62
C PHE A 23 3.06 -6.96 -9.61
N ALA A 24 3.61 -7.71 -8.65
CA ALA A 24 3.29 -9.12 -8.46
C ALA A 24 1.88 -9.38 -7.91
N ALA A 25 1.30 -8.40 -7.21
CA ALA A 25 -0.04 -8.47 -6.64
C ALA A 25 -0.59 -7.06 -6.35
N THR A 26 -1.90 -6.97 -6.17
CA THR A 26 -2.60 -5.73 -5.77
C THR A 26 -3.60 -6.01 -4.66
N SER A 27 -3.85 -5.03 -3.79
CA SER A 27 -4.89 -5.11 -2.77
C SER A 27 -6.02 -4.14 -3.09
N LEU A 28 -7.26 -4.63 -3.03
CA LEU A 28 -8.47 -3.83 -3.23
C LEU A 28 -9.05 -3.25 -1.92
N GLN A 29 -8.39 -3.48 -0.78
CA GLN A 29 -8.85 -2.98 0.52
C GLN A 29 -8.79 -1.45 0.66
N PRO A 30 -7.80 -0.74 0.07
CA PRO A 30 -7.75 0.70 0.20
C PRO A 30 -8.84 1.45 -0.56
N ASN A 31 -9.65 2.21 0.18
CA ASN A 31 -10.82 2.91 -0.35
C ASN A 31 -10.57 4.37 -0.75
N SER A 32 -9.32 4.84 -0.67
CA SER A 32 -8.88 6.16 -1.16
C SER A 32 -7.38 6.15 -1.45
N GLY A 33 -6.89 7.11 -2.23
CA GLY A 33 -5.46 7.25 -2.53
C GLY A 33 -4.59 7.37 -1.27
N ALA A 34 -4.98 8.25 -0.32
CA ALA A 34 -4.27 8.42 0.95
C ALA A 34 -4.25 7.14 1.81
N GLN A 35 -5.34 6.37 1.80
CA GLN A 35 -5.40 5.09 2.51
C GLN A 35 -4.52 4.02 1.82
N GLY A 36 -4.39 4.10 0.50
CA GLY A 36 -3.44 3.31 -0.28
C GLY A 36 -1.98 3.63 0.05
N GLU A 37 -1.62 4.92 0.12
CA GLU A 37 -0.30 5.37 0.55
C GLU A 37 0.02 4.84 1.97
N TYR A 38 -0.89 5.05 2.91
CA TYR A 38 -0.74 4.56 4.28
C TYR A 38 -0.56 3.04 4.35
N THR A 39 -1.41 2.28 3.65
CA THR A 39 -1.31 0.81 3.59
C THR A 39 0.02 0.35 2.97
N GLY A 40 0.49 1.02 1.93
CA GLY A 40 1.80 0.75 1.32
C GLY A 40 2.95 0.97 2.30
N LEU A 41 2.93 2.07 3.06
CA LEU A 41 3.95 2.36 4.07
C LEU A 41 3.91 1.37 5.25
N LEU A 42 2.72 0.97 5.71
CA LEU A 42 2.59 -0.10 6.70
C LEU A 42 3.17 -1.43 6.19
N THR A 43 2.95 -1.75 4.92
CA THR A 43 3.48 -2.97 4.31
C THR A 43 5.01 -2.94 4.22
N ILE A 44 5.60 -1.81 3.82
CA ILE A 44 7.06 -1.60 3.81
C ILE A 44 7.63 -1.71 5.22
N ARG A 45 6.98 -1.10 6.21
CA ARG A 45 7.38 -1.19 7.61
C ARG A 45 7.35 -2.62 8.13
N ALA A 46 6.24 -3.34 7.93
CA ALA A 46 6.11 -4.73 8.34
C ALA A 46 7.19 -5.63 7.68
N TYR A 47 7.51 -5.37 6.41
CA TYR A 47 8.60 -6.06 5.71
C TYR A 47 9.97 -5.82 6.34
N HIS A 48 10.28 -4.60 6.79
CA HIS A 48 11.52 -4.34 7.54
C HIS A 48 11.48 -4.95 8.95
N GLU A 49 10.33 -4.93 9.62
CA GLU A 49 10.17 -5.54 10.95
C GLU A 49 10.42 -7.05 10.94
N ASP A 50 9.88 -7.77 9.95
CA ASP A 50 10.09 -9.21 9.74
C ASP A 50 11.57 -9.56 9.54
N ARG A 51 12.33 -8.65 8.93
CA ARG A 51 13.77 -8.79 8.68
C ARG A 51 14.65 -8.29 9.83
N GLY A 52 14.07 -7.85 10.94
CA GLY A 52 14.80 -7.25 12.07
C GLY A 52 15.40 -5.88 11.79
N GLU A 53 14.95 -5.19 10.74
CA GLU A 53 15.43 -3.87 10.31
C GLU A 53 14.56 -2.71 10.82
N GLN A 54 13.98 -2.84 12.02
CA GLN A 54 13.03 -1.89 12.61
C GLN A 54 13.57 -0.46 12.77
N HIS A 55 14.89 -0.31 12.75
CA HIS A 55 15.57 0.99 12.79
C HIS A 55 15.41 1.80 11.48
N ARG A 56 14.85 1.21 10.41
CA ARG A 56 14.59 1.88 9.14
C ARG A 56 13.24 2.58 9.16
N ASP A 57 13.17 3.72 9.86
CA ASP A 57 11.93 4.49 10.03
C ASP A 57 11.92 5.83 9.29
N VAL A 58 12.95 6.16 8.50
CA VAL A 58 13.04 7.44 7.76
C VAL A 58 12.38 7.34 6.38
N CYS A 59 11.43 8.24 6.09
CA CYS A 59 10.75 8.35 4.80
C CYS A 59 11.20 9.61 4.04
N LEU A 60 11.86 9.42 2.90
CA LEU A 60 12.30 10.55 2.07
C LEU A 60 11.14 11.09 1.22
N ILE A 61 10.67 12.29 1.53
CA ILE A 61 9.54 12.94 0.84
C ILE A 61 9.99 14.25 0.18
N PRO A 62 9.93 14.37 -1.16
CA PRO A 62 10.22 15.63 -1.85
C PRO A 62 9.25 16.74 -1.44
N SER A 63 9.72 17.99 -1.41
CA SER A 63 8.89 19.16 -1.06
C SER A 63 7.73 19.41 -2.03
N SER A 64 7.79 18.85 -3.23
CA SER A 64 6.73 18.93 -4.25
C SER A 64 5.69 17.81 -4.14
N ALA A 65 5.84 16.86 -3.21
CA ALA A 65 4.91 15.75 -3.06
C ALA A 65 3.51 16.23 -2.68
N HIS A 66 2.49 15.44 -3.03
CA HIS A 66 1.13 15.72 -2.60
C HIS A 66 1.03 15.72 -1.06
N GLY A 67 0.17 16.56 -0.49
CA GLY A 67 0.11 16.77 0.96
C GLY A 67 -0.33 15.54 1.76
N THR A 68 -0.93 14.53 1.12
CA THR A 68 -1.24 13.24 1.75
C THR A 68 0.00 12.42 2.02
N ASN A 69 1.07 12.54 1.23
CA ASN A 69 2.30 11.77 1.41
C ASN A 69 2.92 11.96 2.80
N PRO A 70 3.25 13.20 3.26
CA PRO A 70 3.79 13.40 4.60
C PRO A 70 2.79 13.03 5.70
N ALA A 71 1.48 13.23 5.49
CA ALA A 71 0.46 12.84 6.46
C ALA A 71 0.43 11.30 6.64
N SER A 72 0.43 10.54 5.54
CA SER A 72 0.46 9.08 5.52
C SER A 72 1.73 8.53 6.18
N ALA A 73 2.89 9.16 5.95
CA ALA A 73 4.16 8.76 6.56
C ALA A 73 4.16 8.91 8.09
N VAL A 74 3.69 10.06 8.60
CA VAL A 74 3.54 10.29 10.04
C VAL A 74 2.55 9.29 10.66
N MET A 75 1.42 9.04 9.99
CA MET A 75 0.45 8.05 10.46
C MET A 75 1.02 6.62 10.50
N ALA A 76 1.92 6.27 9.59
CA ALA A 76 2.63 4.98 9.56
C ALA A 76 3.73 4.86 10.63
N GLY A 77 4.02 5.95 11.36
CA GLY A 77 5.08 6.01 12.37
C GLY A 77 6.47 6.21 11.77
N MET A 78 6.56 6.77 10.56
CA MET A 78 7.83 7.12 9.92
C MET A 78 8.25 8.56 10.26
N LYS A 79 9.56 8.82 10.18
CA LYS A 79 10.21 10.11 10.38
C LYS A 79 10.53 10.80 9.07
#